data_AF-A0A968I2K7-F1
#
_entry.id   AF-A0A968I2K7-F1
#
_cell.length_a   1.000
_cell.length_b   1.000
_cell.length_c   1.000
_cell.angle_alpha   90.00
_cell.angle_beta   90.00
_cell.angle_gamma   90.00
#
_symmetry.space_group_name_H-M   'P 1'
#
loop_
_entity.id
_entity.type
_entity.pdbx_description
1 polymer ?
#
loop_
_entity_poly.entity_id
_entity_poly.type
_entity_poly.pdbx_seq_one_letter_code
_entity_poly.pdbx_strand_id
1 'polypeptide(L)'
;MDLRQDVLVNYRTANIPTDPEIPTFIKEEFSEFYKAMFAMAHQREGKQVVFREYAWDMSTCDPCSAEPLNSEELRKAGVFWLTERPSGDVVMPPNSTGVFITRLHARYSRDKFPEDLIFQETNNRQSFQGRYVLRHPYTGEVDCRTGRSYKRALPARFNQEAQTLAKLTGWKVEDIRRKMKVTIPDSQPWWQRLWQ
;
A
#
# COMPACT_ATOMS: atom_id res chain seq x y z
N MET A 1 1.92 18.51 -24.74
CA MET A 1 2.61 18.69 -23.46
C MET A 1 3.05 17.31 -23.03
N ASP A 2 4.35 17.07 -22.94
CA ASP A 2 4.85 15.81 -22.41
C ASP A 2 4.54 15.76 -20.92
N LEU A 3 3.92 14.67 -20.49
CA LEU A 3 3.63 14.38 -19.10
C LEU A 3 4.94 14.20 -18.33
N ARG A 4 5.12 15.02 -17.28
CA ARG A 4 6.34 15.08 -16.47
C ARG A 4 6.01 14.87 -15.01
N GLN A 5 6.96 14.30 -14.28
CA GLN A 5 6.87 14.07 -12.84
C GLN A 5 7.84 14.99 -12.11
N ASP A 6 7.31 15.73 -11.14
CA ASP A 6 8.12 16.43 -10.15
C ASP A 6 8.70 15.43 -9.16
N VAL A 7 10.02 15.46 -9.01
CA VAL A 7 10.74 14.64 -8.04
C VAL A 7 11.43 15.53 -7.01
N LEU A 8 11.50 15.05 -5.78
CA LEU A 8 12.18 15.74 -4.69
C LEU A 8 13.70 15.64 -4.87
N VAL A 9 14.41 16.77 -4.81
CA VAL A 9 15.86 16.80 -5.11
C VAL A 9 16.76 17.05 -3.91
N ASN A 10 16.26 17.70 -2.84
CA ASN A 10 17.07 18.02 -1.66
C ASN A 10 16.91 17.04 -0.49
N TYR A 11 15.96 16.11 -0.58
CA TYR A 11 15.84 15.01 0.38
C TYR A 11 15.65 13.67 -0.33
N ARG A 12 16.13 12.60 0.31
CA ARG A 12 15.93 11.24 -0.18
C ARG A 12 14.45 10.86 -0.11
N THR A 13 13.94 10.32 -1.22
CA THR A 13 12.61 9.72 -1.28
C THR A 13 12.71 8.20 -1.11
N ALA A 14 11.87 7.62 -0.26
CA ALA A 14 11.73 6.17 -0.09
C ALA A 14 10.30 5.74 -0.43
N ASN A 15 10.10 4.54 -0.97
CA ASN A 15 8.76 4.01 -1.20
C ASN A 15 8.17 3.46 0.09
N ILE A 16 6.86 3.62 0.28
CA ILE A 16 6.15 2.89 1.34
C ILE A 16 6.19 1.38 1.06
N PRO A 17 6.21 0.49 2.08
CA PRO A 17 6.07 -0.94 1.87
C PRO A 17 4.85 -1.25 0.99
N THR A 18 5.05 -2.08 -0.04
CA THR A 18 4.01 -2.42 -1.02
C THR A 18 4.02 -3.90 -1.35
N ASP A 19 2.85 -4.41 -1.75
CA ASP A 19 2.56 -5.79 -2.08
C ASP A 19 2.78 -6.85 -0.97
N PRO A 20 2.78 -6.56 0.35
CA PRO A 20 2.82 -7.62 1.35
C PRO A 20 1.45 -8.29 1.48
N GLU A 21 1.48 -9.61 1.72
CA GLU A 21 0.30 -10.36 2.15
C GLU A 21 0.11 -10.21 3.65
N ILE A 22 -1.04 -9.68 4.05
CA ILE A 22 -1.38 -9.41 5.46
C ILE A 22 -2.74 -10.02 5.82
N PRO A 23 -3.01 -10.27 7.11
CA PRO A 23 -4.26 -10.88 7.55
C PRO A 23 -5.51 -10.09 7.14
N THR A 24 -6.57 -10.81 6.79
CA THR A 24 -7.81 -10.21 6.27
C THR A 24 -8.53 -9.29 7.26
N PHE A 25 -8.36 -9.48 8.58
CA PHE A 25 -8.97 -8.60 9.59
C PHE A 25 -8.46 -7.16 9.50
N ILE A 26 -7.31 -6.93 8.86
CA ILE A 26 -6.74 -5.59 8.65
C ILE A 26 -7.65 -4.71 7.80
N LYS A 27 -8.55 -5.30 6.99
CA LYS A 27 -9.58 -4.53 6.28
C LYS A 27 -10.35 -3.58 7.20
N GLU A 28 -10.75 -4.05 8.37
CA GLU A 28 -11.52 -3.27 9.36
C GLU A 28 -10.63 -2.41 10.26
N GLU A 29 -9.33 -2.71 10.33
CA GLU A 29 -8.35 -2.01 11.17
C GLU A 29 -7.31 -1.23 10.34
N PHE A 30 -7.63 -0.89 9.10
CA PHE A 30 -6.64 -0.37 8.13
C PHE A 30 -6.00 0.94 8.59
N SER A 31 -6.77 1.82 9.23
CA SER A 31 -6.27 3.08 9.77
C SER A 31 -5.16 2.87 10.81
N GLU A 32 -5.38 1.96 11.76
CA GLU A 32 -4.40 1.66 12.81
C GLU A 32 -3.18 0.90 12.27
N PHE A 33 -3.42 -0.03 11.34
CA PHE A 33 -2.37 -0.70 10.60
C PHE A 33 -1.45 0.31 9.88
N TYR A 34 -2.02 1.22 9.08
CA TYR A 34 -1.27 2.15 8.27
C TYR A 34 -0.44 3.10 9.13
N LYS A 35 -1.00 3.63 10.22
CA LYS A 35 -0.27 4.46 11.20
C LYS A 35 0.93 3.72 11.79
N ALA A 36 0.73 2.47 12.23
CA ALA A 36 1.79 1.67 12.83
C ALA A 36 2.89 1.30 11.82
N MET A 37 2.48 0.87 10.62
CA MET A 37 3.40 0.54 9.53
C MET A 37 4.22 1.76 9.11
N PHE A 38 3.58 2.91 8.93
CA PHE A 38 4.27 4.17 8.61
C PHE A 38 5.27 4.55 9.70
N ALA A 39 4.88 4.45 10.98
CA ALA A 39 5.77 4.74 12.09
C ALA A 39 7.02 3.84 12.09
N MET A 40 6.85 2.54 11.85
CA MET A 40 7.95 1.58 11.74
C MET A 40 8.84 1.86 10.53
N ALA A 41 8.26 2.12 9.35
CA ALA A 41 9.00 2.46 8.15
C ALA A 41 9.82 3.74 8.35
N HIS A 42 9.20 4.78 8.91
CA HIS A 42 9.86 6.04 9.24
C HIS A 42 11.01 5.88 10.25
N GLN A 43 10.86 5.00 11.25
CA GLN A 43 11.96 4.68 12.17
C GLN A 43 13.11 3.94 11.47
N ARG A 44 12.82 2.95 10.62
CA ARG A 44 13.83 2.19 9.86
C ARG A 44 14.64 3.06 8.92
N GLU A 45 14.00 4.06 8.33
CA GLU A 45 14.65 5.03 7.45
C GLU A 45 15.38 6.14 8.22
N GLY A 46 15.49 6.05 9.55
CA GLY A 46 16.21 7.03 10.36
C GLY A 46 15.52 8.39 10.44
N LYS A 47 14.21 8.47 10.13
CA LYS A 47 13.37 9.67 10.21
C LYS A 47 13.80 10.83 9.30
N GLN A 48 14.49 10.53 8.20
CA GLN A 48 15.15 11.53 7.33
C GLN A 48 14.76 11.42 5.85
N VAL A 49 13.65 10.72 5.57
CA VAL A 49 13.18 10.50 4.20
C VAL A 49 11.76 11.00 4.03
N VAL A 50 11.43 11.37 2.80
CA VAL A 50 10.05 11.58 2.36
C VAL A 50 9.53 10.29 1.75
N PHE A 51 8.36 9.83 2.17
CA PHE A 51 7.78 8.60 1.66
C PHE A 51 6.91 8.86 0.43
N ARG A 52 7.15 8.12 -0.65
CA ARG A 52 6.25 8.04 -1.80
C ARG A 52 5.21 6.96 -1.55
N GLU A 53 3.95 7.36 -1.49
CA GLU A 53 2.80 6.43 -1.37
C GLU A 53 2.21 6.10 -2.76
N TYR A 54 2.20 7.09 -3.65
CA TYR A 54 1.53 6.99 -4.94
C TYR A 54 2.26 7.85 -5.97
N ALA A 55 2.38 7.35 -7.19
CA ALA A 55 2.85 8.07 -8.37
C ALA A 55 2.19 7.43 -9.59
N TRP A 56 1.30 8.15 -10.28
CA TRP A 56 0.58 7.55 -11.40
C TRP A 56 0.13 8.58 -12.42
N ASP A 57 0.07 8.12 -13.66
CA ASP A 57 -0.44 8.86 -14.80
C ASP A 57 -1.96 8.68 -14.92
N MET A 58 -2.71 9.75 -14.72
CA MET A 58 -4.18 9.71 -14.74
C MET A 58 -4.75 9.44 -16.14
N SER A 59 -3.93 9.41 -17.19
CA SER A 59 -4.35 9.02 -18.55
C SER A 59 -4.44 7.51 -18.77
N THR A 60 -3.88 6.70 -17.87
CA THR A 60 -3.86 5.24 -18.00
C THR A 60 -4.40 4.58 -16.73
N CYS A 61 -5.33 3.65 -16.89
CA CYS A 61 -6.00 3.00 -15.77
C CYS A 61 -5.82 1.48 -15.83
N ASP A 62 -4.60 1.00 -15.67
CA ASP A 62 -4.31 -0.44 -15.71
C ASP A 62 -3.28 -0.85 -14.65
N PRO A 63 -3.62 -1.68 -13.63
CA PRO A 63 -4.92 -2.29 -13.32
C PRO A 63 -5.69 -1.45 -12.28
N CYS A 64 -6.80 -0.84 -12.67
CA CYS A 64 -7.56 0.04 -11.78
C CYS A 64 -8.61 -0.67 -10.93
N SER A 65 -8.58 -0.42 -9.62
CA SER A 65 -9.61 -0.82 -8.66
C SER A 65 -10.73 0.23 -8.48
N ALA A 66 -10.63 1.37 -9.17
CA ALA A 66 -11.59 2.48 -9.15
C ALA A 66 -11.48 3.31 -10.44
N GLU A 67 -12.48 4.14 -10.74
CA GLU A 67 -12.45 5.06 -11.88
C GLU A 67 -11.38 6.16 -11.69
N PRO A 68 -10.75 6.65 -12.78
CA PRO A 68 -9.89 7.83 -12.71
C PRO A 68 -10.64 9.04 -12.14
N LEU A 69 -9.89 9.95 -11.50
CA LEU A 69 -10.48 11.20 -10.98
C LEU A 69 -11.13 12.00 -12.11
N ASN A 70 -12.36 12.47 -11.88
CA ASN A 70 -13.04 13.36 -12.82
C ASN A 70 -12.51 14.80 -12.72
N SER A 71 -12.92 15.67 -13.66
CA SER A 71 -12.45 17.08 -13.71
C SER A 71 -12.73 17.85 -12.42
N GLU A 72 -13.86 17.60 -11.75
CA GLU A 72 -14.20 18.28 -10.49
C GLU A 72 -13.27 17.82 -9.35
N GLU A 73 -12.97 16.53 -9.27
CA GLU A 73 -12.05 15.96 -8.29
C GLU A 73 -10.61 16.42 -8.52
N LEU A 74 -10.17 16.48 -9.78
CA LEU A 74 -8.86 17.04 -10.16
C LEU A 74 -8.77 18.52 -9.73
N ARG A 75 -9.83 19.32 -9.96
CA ARG A 75 -9.87 20.71 -9.51
C ARG A 75 -9.82 20.83 -7.99
N LYS A 76 -10.54 19.97 -7.25
CA LYS A 76 -10.46 19.89 -5.77
C LYS A 76 -9.08 19.48 -5.28
N ALA A 77 -8.34 18.68 -6.07
CA ALA A 77 -6.95 18.31 -5.81
C ALA A 77 -5.94 19.42 -6.19
N GLY A 78 -6.42 20.59 -6.62
CA GLY A 78 -5.58 21.75 -6.97
C GLY A 78 -5.25 21.86 -8.45
N VAL A 79 -5.77 20.99 -9.31
CA VAL A 79 -5.52 21.01 -10.76
C VAL A 79 -6.47 22.01 -11.45
N PHE A 80 -6.34 23.30 -11.13
CA PHE A 80 -7.23 24.36 -11.65
C PHE A 80 -6.82 24.89 -13.03
N TRP A 81 -5.63 24.53 -13.52
CA TRP A 81 -5.11 24.96 -14.83
C TRP A 81 -5.59 24.11 -16.00
N LEU A 82 -6.22 22.95 -15.74
CA LEU A 82 -6.91 22.19 -16.77
C LEU A 82 -8.16 22.97 -17.18
N THR A 83 -8.09 23.62 -18.33
CA THR A 83 -9.27 24.23 -18.95
C THR A 83 -10.20 23.14 -19.45
N GLU A 84 -11.45 23.16 -18.99
CA GLU A 84 -12.53 22.41 -19.63
C GLU A 84 -12.61 22.87 -21.08
N ARG A 85 -12.21 22.01 -22.02
CA ARG A 85 -12.53 22.27 -23.43
C ARG A 85 -14.05 22.18 -23.55
N PRO A 86 -14.74 23.16 -24.17
CA PRO A 86 -16.17 23.04 -24.40
C PRO A 86 -16.39 21.89 -25.37
N SER A 87 -16.72 20.71 -24.84
CA SER A 87 -17.11 19.55 -25.63
C SER A 87 -18.53 19.78 -26.10
N GLY A 88 -18.70 20.03 -27.40
CA GLY A 88 -19.99 19.81 -28.04
C GLY A 88 -20.37 18.33 -27.92
N ASP A 89 -21.52 18.06 -27.31
CA ASP A 89 -22.40 16.88 -27.37
C ASP A 89 -21.81 15.45 -27.49
N VAL A 90 -20.55 15.22 -27.12
CA VAL A 90 -19.99 13.86 -27.03
C VAL A 90 -19.25 13.68 -25.71
N VAL A 91 -19.86 12.95 -24.79
CA VAL A 91 -19.23 12.48 -23.55
C VAL A 91 -18.26 11.35 -23.90
N MET A 92 -17.08 11.71 -24.39
CA MET A 92 -15.92 10.80 -24.35
C MET A 92 -15.13 11.09 -23.08
N PRO A 93 -14.69 10.07 -22.31
CA PRO A 93 -13.72 10.28 -21.26
C PRO A 93 -12.48 10.94 -21.88
N PRO A 94 -11.94 12.02 -21.30
CA PRO A 94 -10.82 12.73 -21.90
C PRO A 94 -9.66 11.75 -22.08
N ASN A 95 -9.37 11.41 -23.34
CA ASN A 95 -8.18 10.66 -23.69
C ASN A 95 -6.98 11.56 -23.31
N SER A 96 -6.39 11.24 -22.16
CA SER A 96 -5.33 11.97 -21.47
C SER A 96 -5.73 13.32 -20.86
N THR A 97 -5.97 13.33 -19.55
CA THR A 97 -5.98 14.58 -18.75
C THR A 97 -4.61 15.27 -18.73
N GLY A 98 -3.53 14.58 -19.15
CA GLY A 98 -2.19 15.14 -19.09
C GLY A 98 -1.75 15.42 -17.65
N VAL A 99 -2.29 14.69 -16.66
CA VAL A 99 -1.97 14.83 -15.24
C VAL A 99 -1.22 13.61 -14.72
N PHE A 100 -0.07 13.87 -14.09
CA PHE A 100 0.64 12.90 -13.27
C PHE A 100 0.51 13.30 -11.79
N ILE A 101 0.03 12.39 -10.95
CA ILE A 101 -0.16 12.66 -9.51
C ILE A 101 0.88 11.89 -8.72
N THR A 102 1.64 12.59 -7.87
CA THR A 102 2.50 11.98 -6.85
C THR A 102 1.97 12.35 -5.46
N ARG A 103 1.79 11.36 -4.59
CA ARG A 103 1.50 11.55 -3.16
C ARG A 103 2.75 11.26 -2.33
N LEU A 104 3.21 12.28 -1.61
CA LEU A 104 4.36 12.22 -0.71
C LEU A 104 3.93 12.45 0.73
N HIS A 105 4.61 11.76 1.66
CA HIS A 105 4.43 11.91 3.10
C HIS A 105 5.76 12.32 3.72
N ALA A 106 5.82 13.54 4.23
CA ALA A 106 6.95 14.04 4.99
C ALA A 106 6.56 14.18 6.48
N ARG A 107 7.47 13.83 7.38
CA ARG A 107 7.37 14.17 8.81
C ARG A 107 8.49 15.12 9.14
N TYR A 108 8.15 16.40 9.25
CA TYR A 108 9.11 17.45 9.54
C TYR A 108 9.64 17.32 10.96
N SER A 109 10.96 17.44 11.10
CA SER A 109 11.61 17.71 12.36
C SER A 109 12.74 18.71 12.11
N ARG A 110 12.97 19.60 13.06
CA ARG A 110 13.95 20.69 12.92
C ARG A 110 15.36 20.20 12.62
N ASP A 111 15.70 19.01 13.12
CA ASP A 111 17.02 18.40 12.97
C ASP A 111 17.19 17.56 11.69
N LYS A 112 16.09 17.13 11.04
CA LYS A 112 16.13 16.28 9.83
C LYS A 112 15.60 16.95 8.57
N PHE A 113 14.77 17.98 8.73
CA PHE A 113 14.18 18.77 7.64
C PHE A 113 14.37 20.27 7.92
N PRO A 114 15.61 20.78 7.89
CA PRO A 114 15.90 22.19 8.17
C PRO A 114 15.50 23.14 7.03
N GLU A 115 15.32 22.61 5.82
CA GLU A 115 14.98 23.36 4.61
C GLU A 115 13.63 22.93 4.03
N ASP A 116 13.01 23.79 3.24
CA ASP A 116 11.80 23.47 2.49
C ASP A 116 12.05 22.39 1.43
N LEU A 117 10.99 21.70 1.00
CA LEU A 117 11.09 20.66 -0.03
C LEU A 117 11.26 21.32 -1.40
N ILE A 118 12.31 20.94 -2.12
CA ILE A 118 12.59 21.45 -3.46
C ILE A 118 12.28 20.36 -4.48
N PHE A 119 11.45 20.70 -5.46
CA PHE A 119 11.03 19.81 -6.52
C PHE A 119 11.66 20.21 -7.84
N GLN A 120 12.02 19.21 -8.65
CA GLN A 120 12.46 19.39 -10.02
C GLN A 120 11.60 18.55 -10.95
N GLU A 121 11.13 19.19 -12.01
CA GLU A 121 10.38 18.51 -13.06
C GLU A 121 11.30 17.56 -13.85
N THR A 122 10.85 16.33 -14.08
CA THR A 122 11.60 15.32 -14.82
C THR A 122 10.73 14.61 -15.84
N ASN A 123 11.37 13.94 -16.80
CA ASN A 123 10.68 13.05 -17.75
C ASN A 123 10.36 11.67 -17.13
N ASN A 124 10.52 11.49 -15.81
CA ASN A 124 10.17 10.24 -15.16
C ASN A 124 8.65 10.03 -15.21
N ARG A 125 8.23 8.81 -15.54
CA ARG A 125 6.83 8.39 -15.55
C ARG A 125 6.65 7.04 -14.85
N GLN A 126 7.60 6.68 -13.98
CA GLN A 126 7.55 5.41 -13.27
C GLN A 126 6.38 5.42 -12.28
N SER A 127 5.39 4.59 -12.58
CA SER A 127 4.26 4.35 -11.71
C SER A 127 4.67 3.66 -10.41
N PHE A 128 4.01 4.04 -9.32
CA PHE A 128 4.16 3.42 -8.01
C PHE A 128 2.85 3.54 -7.23
N GLN A 129 2.49 2.48 -6.51
CA GLN A 129 1.35 2.49 -5.60
C GLN A 129 1.68 1.62 -4.39
N GLY A 130 1.45 2.15 -3.18
CA GLY A 130 1.38 1.36 -1.96
C GLY A 130 0.13 0.49 -1.98
N ARG A 131 0.31 -0.84 -1.99
CA ARG A 131 -0.77 -1.83 -1.99
C ARG A 131 -0.53 -2.85 -0.89
N TYR A 132 -1.59 -3.38 -0.32
CA TYR A 132 -1.54 -4.42 0.70
C TYR A 132 -2.51 -5.52 0.32
N VAL A 133 -2.05 -6.77 0.28
CA VAL A 133 -2.77 -7.88 -0.34
C VAL A 133 -3.51 -8.68 0.75
N LEU A 134 -4.83 -8.79 0.58
CA LEU A 134 -5.69 -9.61 1.45
C LEU A 134 -6.13 -10.87 0.70
N ARG A 135 -5.62 -12.04 1.11
CA ARG A 135 -6.04 -13.32 0.52
C ARG A 135 -7.13 -13.98 1.34
N HIS A 136 -8.37 -13.89 0.85
CA HIS A 136 -9.50 -14.57 1.47
C HIS A 136 -9.39 -16.09 1.29
N PRO A 137 -9.31 -16.88 2.38
CA PRO A 137 -9.35 -18.34 2.28
C PRO A 137 -10.72 -18.81 1.77
N TYR A 138 -10.73 -19.87 0.98
CA TYR A 138 -11.98 -20.54 0.61
C TYR A 138 -12.58 -21.23 1.84
N THR A 139 -13.83 -20.90 2.18
CA THR A 139 -14.54 -21.39 3.38
C THR A 139 -15.52 -22.53 3.10
N GLY A 140 -15.73 -22.89 1.84
CA GLY A 140 -16.68 -23.93 1.46
C GLY A 140 -16.20 -25.36 1.76
N GLU A 141 -17.08 -26.31 1.45
CA GLU A 141 -16.76 -27.72 1.52
C GLU A 141 -15.73 -28.11 0.45
N VAL A 142 -14.85 -29.04 0.82
CA VAL A 142 -13.73 -29.43 -0.01
C VAL A 142 -13.46 -30.92 0.16
N ASP A 143 -13.81 -31.69 -0.85
CA ASP A 143 -13.77 -33.15 -0.90
C ASP A 143 -12.72 -33.72 -1.87
N CYS A 144 -12.19 -32.88 -2.76
CA CYS A 144 -11.17 -33.28 -3.72
C CYS A 144 -9.75 -33.30 -3.13
N ARG A 145 -8.84 -34.07 -3.74
CA ARG A 145 -7.43 -34.19 -3.28
C ARG A 145 -6.74 -32.84 -3.22
N THR A 146 -6.90 -32.01 -4.25
CA THR A 146 -6.27 -30.69 -4.36
C THR A 146 -6.71 -29.78 -3.22
N GLY A 147 -8.00 -29.79 -2.92
CA GLY A 147 -8.53 -28.94 -1.89
C GLY A 147 -8.18 -29.38 -0.46
N ARG A 148 -8.01 -30.69 -0.20
CA ARG A 148 -7.39 -31.16 1.06
C ARG A 148 -5.97 -30.65 1.21
N SER A 149 -5.16 -30.68 0.15
CA SER A 149 -3.80 -30.12 0.16
C SER A 149 -3.81 -28.61 0.40
N TYR A 150 -4.74 -27.88 -0.23
CA TYR A 150 -4.95 -26.45 0.03
C TYR A 150 -5.25 -26.17 1.50
N LYS A 151 -6.21 -26.89 2.11
CA LYS A 151 -6.55 -26.71 3.54
C LYS A 151 -5.35 -26.97 4.46
N ARG A 152 -4.50 -27.95 4.15
CA ARG A 152 -3.26 -28.21 4.91
C ARG A 152 -2.19 -27.12 4.79
N ALA A 153 -2.20 -26.34 3.70
CA ALA A 153 -1.27 -25.24 3.49
C ALA A 153 -1.68 -23.94 4.20
N LEU A 154 -2.96 -23.80 4.58
CA LEU A 154 -3.48 -22.58 5.20
C LEU A 154 -2.77 -22.18 6.51
N PRO A 155 -2.46 -23.08 7.46
CA PRO A 155 -1.78 -22.69 8.70
C PRO A 155 -0.40 -22.04 8.44
N ALA A 156 0.36 -22.57 7.48
CA ALA A 156 1.66 -22.01 7.10
C ALA A 156 1.50 -20.61 6.49
N ARG A 157 0.50 -20.44 5.60
CA ARG A 157 0.16 -19.14 5.01
C ARG A 157 -0.23 -18.12 6.07
N PHE A 158 -1.13 -18.47 6.98
CA PHE A 158 -1.56 -17.58 8.06
C PHE A 158 -0.41 -17.21 9.00
N ASN A 159 0.50 -18.15 9.29
CA ASN A 159 1.70 -17.83 10.05
C ASN A 159 2.59 -16.82 9.33
N GLN A 160 2.77 -16.96 8.01
CA GLN A 160 3.51 -15.99 7.19
C GLN A 160 2.85 -14.62 7.20
N GLU A 161 1.53 -14.53 6.99
CA GLU A 161 0.76 -13.28 7.06
C GLU A 161 0.92 -12.59 8.43
N ALA A 162 0.86 -13.36 9.52
CA ALA A 162 1.04 -12.83 10.88
C ALA A 162 2.45 -12.27 11.10
N GLN A 163 3.49 -12.98 10.66
CA GLN A 163 4.88 -12.53 10.75
C GLN A 163 5.14 -11.29 9.88
N THR A 164 4.57 -11.25 8.67
CA THR A 164 4.65 -10.09 7.78
C THR A 164 4.04 -8.87 8.45
N LEU A 165 2.83 -9.00 8.99
CA LEU A 165 2.17 -7.90 9.70
C LEU A 165 2.99 -7.43 10.91
N ALA A 166 3.49 -8.36 11.74
CA ALA A 166 4.36 -8.03 12.88
C ALA A 166 5.62 -7.27 12.44
N LYS A 167 6.27 -7.70 11.36
CA LYS A 167 7.44 -7.01 10.80
C LYS A 167 7.10 -5.62 10.28
N LEU A 168 5.91 -5.42 9.71
CA LEU A 168 5.49 -4.13 9.18
C LEU A 168 5.15 -3.15 10.30
N THR A 169 4.45 -3.58 11.35
CA THR A 169 3.86 -2.70 12.37
C THR A 169 4.61 -2.67 13.70
N GLY A 170 5.49 -3.64 13.95
CA GLY A 170 6.12 -3.84 15.26
C GLY A 170 5.16 -4.42 16.31
N TRP A 171 3.95 -4.82 15.93
CA TRP A 171 3.00 -5.48 16.83
C TRP A 171 3.48 -6.88 17.21
N LYS A 172 3.06 -7.35 18.39
CA LYS A 172 3.36 -8.71 18.86
C LYS A 172 2.66 -9.73 17.97
N VAL A 173 3.42 -10.70 17.47
CA VAL A 173 2.90 -11.72 16.55
C VAL A 173 1.85 -12.61 17.23
N GLU A 174 1.96 -12.81 18.54
CA GLU A 174 0.99 -13.56 19.35
C GLU A 174 -0.38 -12.88 19.36
N ASP A 175 -0.41 -11.55 19.48
CA ASP A 175 -1.65 -10.77 19.52
C ASP A 175 -2.33 -10.81 18.14
N ILE A 176 -1.55 -10.73 17.07
CA ILE A 176 -2.01 -10.89 15.69
C ILE A 176 -2.63 -12.29 15.49
N ARG A 177 -1.93 -13.36 15.88
CA ARG A 177 -2.41 -14.74 15.74
C ARG A 177 -3.74 -14.94 16.49
N ARG A 178 -3.91 -14.36 17.68
CA ARG A 178 -5.19 -14.39 18.41
C ARG A 178 -6.30 -13.69 17.64
N LYS A 179 -6.05 -12.50 17.07
CA LYS A 179 -7.04 -11.78 16.25
C LYS A 179 -7.43 -12.51 14.98
N MET A 180 -6.49 -13.21 14.35
CA MET A 180 -6.77 -13.99 13.14
C MET A 180 -7.74 -15.15 13.41
N LYS A 181 -7.98 -15.52 14.68
CA LYS A 181 -8.78 -16.70 15.08
C LYS A 181 -8.30 -17.98 14.40
N VAL A 182 -7.02 -18.02 14.01
CA VAL A 182 -6.43 -19.18 13.38
C VAL A 182 -6.04 -20.14 14.49
N THR A 183 -6.79 -21.23 14.62
CA THR A 183 -6.30 -22.43 15.28
C THR A 183 -5.18 -22.98 14.40
N ILE A 184 -3.96 -22.50 14.61
CA ILE A 184 -2.77 -23.15 14.06
C ILE A 184 -2.71 -24.49 14.81
N PRO A 185 -2.87 -25.65 14.13
CA PRO A 185 -2.57 -26.91 14.78
C PRO A 185 -1.12 -26.81 15.22
N ASP A 186 -0.88 -26.96 16.52
CA ASP A 186 0.46 -26.89 17.09
C ASP A 186 1.37 -27.81 16.27
N SER A 187 2.36 -27.22 15.57
CA SER A 187 3.27 -27.99 14.72
C SER A 187 4.21 -28.86 15.55
N GLN A 188 4.29 -28.60 16.86
CA GLN A 188 5.00 -29.41 17.83
C GLN A 188 3.99 -30.09 18.74
N PRO A 189 3.96 -31.43 18.74
CA PRO A 189 3.18 -32.15 19.72
C PRO A 189 3.60 -31.79 21.15
N TRP A 190 2.63 -31.78 22.07
CA TRP A 190 2.82 -31.36 23.45
C TRP A 190 3.99 -32.06 24.19
N TRP A 191 4.34 -33.30 23.80
CA TRP A 191 5.46 -34.04 24.36
C TRP A 191 6.84 -33.48 24.02
N GLN A 192 6.99 -32.71 22.94
CA GLN A 192 8.27 -32.06 22.59
C GLN A 192 8.55 -30.82 23.47
N ARG A 193 7.55 -30.29 24.18
CA ARG A 193 7.69 -29.15 25.10
C ARG A 193 8.19 -29.52 26.50
N LEU A 194 8.21 -30.81 26.84
CA LEU A 194 8.61 -31.30 28.15
C LEU A 194 10.13 -31.42 28.32
N TRP A 195 10.89 -31.26 27.23
CA TRP A 195 12.33 -31.52 27.19
C TRP A 195 13.14 -30.29 26.75
N GLN A 196 12.59 -29.09 26.95
CA GLN A 196 13.30 -27.81 26.84
C GLN A 196 13.48 -27.18 28.21
#